data_AF-A0A0F9RR52-F1
#
_entry.id   AF-A0A0F9RR52-F1
#
_cell.length_a   1.000
_cell.length_b   1.000
_cell.length_c   1.000
_cell.angle_alpha   90.00
_cell.angle_beta   90.00
_cell.angle_gamma   90.00
#
_symmetry.space_group_name_H-M   'P 1'
#
loop_
_entity.id
_entity.type
_entity.pdbx_description
1 polymer ?
#
loop_
_entity_poly.entity_id
_entity_poly.type
_entity_poly.pdbx_seq_one_letter_code
_entity_poly.pdbx_strand_id
1 'polypeptide(L)' 'MITDVIKGLLIFERYIEDLNAAWISAEHDLIYAPDLDRRVSEEDGKRLDSLGWFYMDDVWQKHV' A
#
# COMPACT_ATOMS: atom_id res chain seq x y z
N MET A 1 11.92 4.21 -6.72
CA MET A 1 12.81 4.94 -5.78
C MET A 1 12.22 4.92 -4.38
N ILE A 2 12.99 5.19 -3.32
CA ILE A 2 12.48 5.21 -1.91
C ILE A 2 11.23 6.10 -1.75
N THR A 3 11.14 7.17 -2.53
CA THR A 3 10.01 8.08 -2.57
C THR A 3 8.69 7.41 -3.00
N ASP A 4 8.73 6.41 -3.88
CA ASP A 4 7.51 5.72 -4.35
C ASP A 4 6.98 4.72 -3.32
N VAL A 5 7.89 4.15 -2.51
CA VAL A 5 7.54 3.31 -1.35
C VAL A 5 6.84 4.16 -0.30
N ILE A 6 7.42 5.30 0.07
CA ILE A 6 6.81 6.24 1.02
C ILE A 6 5.45 6.71 0.52
N LYS A 7 5.33 7.08 -0.77
CA LYS A 7 4.04 7.47 -1.36
C LYS A 7 3.00 6.36 -1.32
N GLY A 8 3.40 5.11 -1.57
CA GLY A 8 2.52 3.95 -1.44
C GLY A 8 2.02 3.77 0.00
N LEU A 9 2.93 3.80 0.97
CA LEU A 9 2.60 3.70 2.40
C LEU A 9 1.63 4.79 2.87
N LEU A 10 1.83 6.05 2.45
CA LEU A 10 0.94 7.17 2.77
C LEU A 10 -0.48 7.02 2.20
N ILE A 11 -0.64 6.27 1.08
CA ILE A 11 -1.98 5.96 0.56
C ILE A 11 -2.70 5.04 1.54
N PHE A 12 -2.04 3.99 2.03
CA PHE A 12 -2.62 3.00 2.94
C PHE A 12 -2.97 3.55 4.33
N GLU A 13 -2.22 4.56 4.82
CA GLU A 13 -2.53 5.25 6.08
C GLU A 13 -3.99 5.74 6.13
N ARG A 14 -4.55 6.14 4.98
CA ARG A 14 -5.94 6.62 4.86
C ARG A 14 -6.99 5.52 5.05
N TYR A 15 -6.58 4.25 5.04
CA TYR A 15 -7.46 3.09 5.10
C TYR A 15 -7.38 2.37 6.46
N ILE A 16 -6.67 2.98 7.41
CA ILE A 16 -6.48 2.49 8.77
C ILE A 16 -7.19 3.47 9.73
N GLU A 17 -8.05 2.97 10.61
CA GLU A 17 -8.73 3.74 11.65
C GLU A 17 -7.85 3.97 12.88
N ASP A 18 -7.07 2.96 13.30
CA ASP A 18 -6.10 3.05 14.39
C ASP A 18 -4.68 2.70 13.92
N LEU A 19 -3.92 3.73 13.54
CA LEU A 19 -2.53 3.59 13.09
C LEU A 19 -1.58 3.03 14.14
N ASN A 20 -1.92 3.10 15.43
CA ASN A 20 -1.07 2.53 16.48
C ASN A 20 -1.28 1.02 16.64
N ALA A 21 -2.40 0.49 16.15
CA ALA A 21 -2.75 -0.92 16.21
C ALA A 21 -2.50 -1.65 14.87
N ALA A 22 -2.51 -0.93 13.75
CA ALA A 22 -2.33 -1.52 12.43
C ALA A 22 -0.86 -1.81 12.10
N TRP A 23 -0.64 -2.98 11.49
CA TRP A 23 0.65 -3.34 10.92
C TRP A 23 0.68 -3.01 9.42
N ILE A 24 1.58 -2.08 9.06
CA ILE A 24 1.94 -1.79 7.68
C ILE A 24 3.45 -1.82 7.54
N SER A 25 3.94 -2.51 6.51
CA SER A 25 5.38 -2.67 6.27
C SER A 25 5.68 -2.64 4.78
N ALA A 26 6.91 -2.24 4.43
CA ALA A 26 7.45 -2.39 3.09
C ALA A 26 8.80 -3.11 3.16
N GLU A 27 8.97 -4.12 2.33
CA GLU A 27 10.21 -4.89 2.22
C GLU A 27 10.54 -5.07 0.74
N HIS A 28 11.70 -4.56 0.31
CA HIS A 28 12.14 -4.60 -1.09
C HIS A 28 11.10 -4.03 -2.09
N ASP A 29 10.41 -4.93 -2.79
CA ASP A 29 9.37 -4.70 -3.79
C ASP A 29 7.96 -5.04 -3.28
N LEU A 30 7.79 -5.26 -1.97
CA LEU A 30 6.52 -5.63 -1.36
C LEU A 30 6.05 -4.56 -0.36
N ILE A 31 4.75 -4.31 -0.34
CA ILE A 31 4.04 -3.64 0.75
C ILE A 31 3.03 -4.62 1.35
N TYR A 32 3.17 -4.80 2.67
CA TYR A 32 2.27 -5.56 3.51
C TYR A 32 1.34 -4.60 4.23
N ALA A 33 0.03 -4.74 3.98
CA ALA A 33 -1.01 -3.99 4.65
C ALA A 33 -2.22 -4.90 4.94
N PRO A 34 -2.10 -5.90 5.83
CA PRO A 34 -3.21 -6.80 6.14
C PRO A 34 -4.31 -6.13 6.97
N ASP A 35 -3.98 -5.08 7.73
CA ASP A 35 -4.89 -4.41 8.67
C ASP A 35 -5.63 -3.23 8.03
N LEU A 36 -5.95 -3.31 6.75
CA LEU A 36 -6.79 -2.30 6.10
C LEU A 36 -8.24 -2.50 6.54
N ASP A 37 -8.79 -1.52 7.28
CA ASP A 37 -10.17 -1.55 7.77
C ASP A 37 -11.22 -1.46 6.64
N ARG A 38 -10.79 -1.02 5.45
CA ARG A 38 -11.64 -0.92 4.26
C ARG A 38 -10.86 -1.13 2.98
N ARG A 39 -11.57 -1.57 1.94
CA ARG A 39 -11.00 -1.77 0.61
C ARG A 39 -10.43 -0.48 0.02
N VAL A 40 -9.27 -0.58 -0.63
CA VAL A 40 -8.67 0.51 -1.40
C VAL A 40 -9.63 0.96 -2.51
N SER A 41 -9.85 2.27 -2.61
CA SER A 41 -10.72 2.85 -3.65
C SER A 41 -10.13 2.68 -5.05
N GLU A 42 -10.96 2.77 -6.09
CA GLU A 42 -10.48 2.69 -7.48
C GLU A 42 -9.51 3.84 -7.83
N GLU A 43 -9.75 5.05 -7.30
CA GLU A 43 -8.85 6.19 -7.50
C GLU A 43 -7.46 5.94 -6.91
N ASP A 44 -7.41 5.51 -5.65
CA ASP A 44 -6.14 5.23 -4.99
C ASP A 44 -5.46 3.97 -5.56
N GLY A 45 -6.24 3.00 -6.04
CA GLY A 45 -5.74 1.86 -6.80
C GLY A 45 -5.01 2.29 -8.07
N LYS A 46 -5.57 3.23 -8.85
CA LYS A 46 -4.89 3.82 -10.02
C LYS A 46 -3.65 4.62 -9.64
N ARG A 47 -3.66 5.30 -8.49
CA ARG A 47 -2.46 5.99 -7.98
C ARG A 47 -1.37 5.00 -7.61
N LEU A 48 -1.70 3.91 -6.92
CA LEU A 48 -0.77 2.83 -6.61
C LEU A 48 -0.19 2.22 -7.90
N ASP A 49 -1.03 1.94 -8.89
CA ASP A 49 -0.60 1.44 -10.21
C ASP A 49 0.38 2.40 -10.90
N SER A 50 0.10 3.72 -10.88
CA SER A 50 1.01 4.74 -11.42
C SER A 50 2.36 4.84 -10.70
N LEU A 51 2.43 4.35 -9.46
CA LEU A 51 3.67 4.23 -8.66
C LEU A 51 4.36 2.86 -8.85
N GLY A 52 3.78 2.00 -9.70
CA GLY A 52 4.23 0.65 -10.01
C GLY A 52 3.74 -0.42 -9.03
N TRP A 53 2.79 -0.11 -8.16
CA TRP A 53 2.24 -1.05 -7.17
C TRP A 53 0.98 -1.75 -7.70
N PHE A 54 0.94 -3.08 -7.63
CA PHE A 54 -0.21 -3.88 -7.99
C PHE A 54 -0.54 -4.89 -6.89
N TYR A 55 -1.81 -5.28 -6.79
CA TYR A 55 -2.27 -6.21 -5.76
C TYR A 55 -2.31 -7.64 -6.30
N MET A 56 -1.56 -8.54 -5.67
CA MET A 56 -1.50 -9.97 -6.02
C MET A 56 -1.19 -10.80 -4.77
N ASP A 57 -1.82 -11.97 -4.63
CA ASP A 57 -1.61 -12.90 -3.51
C ASP A 57 -1.70 -12.21 -2.13
N ASP A 58 -2.75 -11.41 -1.94
CA ASP A 58 -3.06 -10.64 -0.73
C ASP A 58 -2.01 -9.57 -0.33
N VAL A 59 -1.03 -9.28 -1.19
CA VAL A 59 0.01 -8.27 -0.98
C VAL A 59 0.12 -7.28 -2.13
N TRP A 60 0.69 -6.10 -1.87
CA TRP A 60 1.00 -5.12 -2.92
C TRP A 60 2.44 -5.29 -3.36
N GLN A 61 2.66 -5.54 -4.65
CA GLN A 61 3.98 -5.80 -5.23
C GLN A 61 4.39 -4.67 -6.18
N LYS A 62 5.69 -4.40 -6.31
CA LYS A 62 6.24 -3.39 -7.20
C LYS A 62 6.71 -4.04 -8.49
N HIS A 63 6.24 -3.55 -9.63
CA HIS A 63 6.89 -3.85 -10.91
C HIS A 63 8.31 -3.24 -10.88
N VAL A 64 9.32 -4.11 -11.05
CA VAL A 64 10.73 -3.70 -11.22
C VAL A 64 10.92 -3.06 -12.59
#